data_AF-A0A7X7NIJ5-F1
#
_entry.id   AF-A0A7X7NIJ5-F1
#
_cell.length_a   1.000
_cell.length_b   1.000
_cell.length_c   1.000
_cell.angle_alpha   90.00
_cell.angle_beta   90.00
_cell.angle_gamma   90.00
#
_symmetry.space_group_name_H-M   'P 1'
#
loop_
_entity.id
_entity.type
_entity.pdbx_description
1 polymer ?
#
loop_
_entity_poly.entity_id
_entity_poly.type
_entity_poly.pdbx_seq_one_letter_code
_entity_poly.pdbx_strand_id
1 'polypeptide(L)' 'MTDTTEKLEQAVQEYMKQHPNADSPLCLLADLGDEGLLKVLKKANGREIVFEDTDGLDEIKWKFL' A
#
# COMPACT_ATOMS: atom_id res chain seq x y z
N MET A 1 17.39 13.70 -5.79
CA MET A 1 16.25 13.33 -4.93
C MET A 1 15.45 12.27 -5.67
N THR A 2 15.83 10.99 -5.54
CA THR A 2 15.24 9.85 -6.30
C THR A 2 15.04 8.61 -5.42
N ASP A 3 15.59 8.61 -4.21
CA ASP A 3 15.71 7.43 -3.36
C ASP A 3 14.35 6.92 -2.81
N THR A 4 13.40 7.81 -2.53
CA THR A 4 12.08 7.40 -1.97
C THR A 4 11.21 6.70 -3.01
N THR A 5 11.15 7.22 -4.24
CA THR A 5 10.34 6.66 -5.32
C THR A 5 10.87 5.29 -5.74
N GLU A 6 12.20 5.14 -5.88
CA GLU A 6 12.81 3.83 -6.18
C GLU A 6 12.54 2.79 -5.08
N LYS A 7 12.62 3.19 -3.80
CA LYS A 7 12.29 2.32 -2.66
C LYS A 7 10.82 1.92 -2.64
N LEU A 8 9.93 2.84 -3.02
CA LEU A 8 8.50 2.58 -3.10
C LEU A 8 8.20 1.58 -4.21
N GLU A 9 8.76 1.79 -5.41
CA GLU A 9 8.59 0.86 -6.52
C GLU A 9 9.05 -0.56 -6.18
N GLN A 10 10.21 -0.68 -5.54
CA GLN A 10 10.72 -1.98 -5.06
C GLN A 10 9.76 -2.62 -4.04
N ALA A 11 9.31 -1.86 -3.04
CA ALA A 11 8.40 -2.36 -2.02
C ALA A 11 7.04 -2.80 -2.59
N VAL A 12 6.50 -2.06 -3.57
CA VAL A 12 5.27 -2.41 -4.27
C VAL A 12 5.46 -3.69 -5.09
N GLN A 13 6.56 -3.80 -5.84
CA GLN A 13 6.85 -5.02 -6.61
C GLN A 13 7.02 -6.25 -5.71
N GLU A 14 7.71 -6.12 -4.58
CA GLU A 14 7.84 -7.19 -3.60
C GLU A 14 6.51 -7.60 -3.00
N TYR A 15 5.67 -6.62 -2.63
CA TYR A 15 4.32 -6.86 -2.13
C TYR A 15 3.46 -7.62 -3.15
N MET A 16 3.41 -7.16 -4.40
CA MET A 16 2.60 -7.81 -5.45
C MET A 16 3.11 -9.23 -5.79
N LYS A 17 4.41 -9.50 -5.61
CA LYS A 17 4.94 -10.87 -5.76
C LYS A 17 4.48 -11.80 -4.64
N GLN A 18 4.36 -11.29 -3.42
CA GLN A 18 3.90 -12.05 -2.26
C GLN A 18 2.38 -12.24 -2.26
N HIS A 19 1.65 -11.23 -2.75
CA HIS A 19 0.18 -11.18 -2.78
C HIS A 19 -0.34 -10.93 -4.19
N PRO A 20 -0.20 -11.90 -5.13
CA PRO A 20 -0.53 -11.70 -6.54
C PRO A 20 -2.04 -11.50 -6.81
N ASN A 21 -2.89 -11.84 -5.84
CA ASN A 21 -4.34 -11.68 -5.94
C ASN A 21 -4.86 -10.49 -5.12
N ALA A 22 -3.99 -9.80 -4.37
CA ALA A 22 -4.40 -8.65 -3.59
C ALA A 22 -4.53 -7.41 -4.49
N ASP A 23 -5.34 -6.46 -4.02
CA ASP A 23 -5.45 -5.17 -4.66
C ASP A 23 -4.11 -4.42 -4.62
N SER A 24 -3.88 -3.60 -5.65
CA SER A 24 -2.66 -2.84 -5.76
C SER A 24 -2.59 -1.77 -4.66
N PRO A 25 -1.52 -1.74 -3.85
CA PRO A 25 -1.38 -0.75 -2.78
C PRO A 25 -1.19 0.68 -3.31
N LEU A 26 -0.98 0.85 -4.62
CA LEU A 26 -0.93 2.14 -5.29
C LEU A 26 -2.25 2.92 -5.22
N CYS A 27 -3.38 2.27 -4.91
CA CYS A 27 -4.65 2.97 -4.69
C CYS A 27 -4.57 3.99 -3.54
N LEU A 28 -3.70 3.76 -2.55
CA LEU A 28 -3.48 4.68 -1.42
C LEU A 28 -2.52 5.84 -1.75
N LEU A 29 -1.91 5.85 -2.93
CA LEU A 29 -0.87 6.83 -3.27
C LEU A 29 -1.42 8.26 -3.27
N ALA A 30 -2.66 8.44 -3.74
CA ALA A 30 -3.32 9.74 -3.78
C ALA A 30 -3.55 10.31 -2.36
N ASP A 31 -3.89 9.45 -1.40
CA ASP A 31 -4.22 9.86 -0.03
C ASP A 31 -2.99 9.97 0.88
N LEU A 32 -2.00 9.11 0.68
CA LEU A 32 -0.85 8.98 1.59
C LEU A 32 0.45 9.57 1.04
N GLY A 33 0.55 9.74 -0.29
CA GLY A 33 1.80 10.04 -0.99
C GLY A 33 2.86 8.94 -0.85
N ASP A 34 4.01 9.15 -1.48
CA ASP A 34 5.08 8.14 -1.56
C ASP A 34 5.56 7.66 -0.18
N GLU A 35 5.83 8.60 0.73
CA GLU A 35 6.33 8.27 2.08
C GLU A 35 5.29 7.58 2.95
N GLY A 36 4.03 7.99 2.84
CA GLY A 36 2.94 7.38 3.61
C GLY A 36 2.68 5.96 3.15
N LEU A 37 2.63 5.74 1.83
CA LEU A 37 2.49 4.40 1.26
C LEU A 37 3.67 3.50 1.62
N LEU A 38 4.90 4.00 1.53
CA LEU A 38 6.09 3.24 1.92
C LEU A 38 6.06 2.84 3.41
N LYS A 39 5.55 3.70 4.30
CA LYS A 39 5.35 3.37 5.72
C LYS A 39 4.30 2.28 5.90
N VAL A 40 3.20 2.32 5.15
CA VAL A 40 2.17 1.27 5.18
C VAL A 40 2.73 -0.07 4.73
N LEU A 41 3.45 -0.12 3.61
CA LEU A 41 4.09 -1.34 3.11
C LEU A 41 5.10 -1.93 4.11
N LYS A 42 5.92 -1.07 4.74
CA LYS A 42 6.83 -1.49 5.80
C LYS A 42 6.09 -2.03 7.03
N LYS A 43 4.97 -1.42 7.40
CA LYS A 43 4.13 -1.85 8.55
C LYS A 43 3.38 -3.16 8.26
N ALA A 44 3.00 -3.39 7.00
CA ALA A 44 2.43 -4.64 6.54
C ALA A 44 3.41 -5.80 6.83
N ASN A 45 4.71 -5.57 6.60
CA ASN A 45 5.77 -6.54 6.88
C ASN A 45 5.48 -7.91 6.21
N GLY A 46 5.11 -7.86 4.93
CA GLY A 46 4.77 -9.04 4.13
C GLY A 46 3.36 -9.59 4.33
N ARG A 47 2.52 -8.96 5.17
CA ARG A 47 1.09 -9.27 5.26
C ARG A 47 0.29 -8.63 4.14
N GLU A 48 -0.84 -9.25 3.79
CA GLU A 48 -1.76 -8.72 2.78
C GLU A 48 -2.44 -7.46 3.32
N ILE A 49 -2.53 -6.42 2.49
CA ILE A 49 -3.30 -5.21 2.78
C ILE A 49 -4.69 -5.41 2.19
N VAL A 50 -5.70 -5.46 3.06
CA VAL A 50 -7.10 -5.55 2.64
C VAL A 50 -7.76 -4.19 2.81
N PHE A 51 -8.33 -3.72 1.72
CA PHE A 51 -9.10 -2.48 1.65
C PHE A 51 -10.53 -2.76 2.05
N GLU A 52 -11.03 -1.98 3.00
CA GLU A 52 -12.44 -2.00 3.38
C GLU A 52 -13.09 -0.79 2.71
N ASP A 53 -13.89 -1.06 1.69
CA ASP A 53 -14.77 -0.04 1.11
C ASP A 53 -15.83 0.30 2.17
N THR A 54 -15.75 1.50 2.73
CA THR A 54 -16.78 1.99 3.63
C THR A 54 -17.77 2.79 2.82
N ASP A 55 -18.83 2.12 2.37
CA ASP A 55 -19.94 2.71 1.65
C ASP A 55 -20.33 4.08 2.25
N GLY A 56 -20.04 5.16 1.51
CA GLY A 56 -20.52 6.51 1.79
C GLY A 56 -19.71 7.36 2.77
N LEU A 57 -18.53 6.93 3.20
CA LEU A 57 -17.58 7.79 3.92
C LEU A 57 -16.33 7.96 3.05
N ASP A 58 -15.88 9.20 2.86
CA ASP A 58 -14.62 9.54 2.16
C ASP A 58 -13.36 9.07 2.94
N GLU A 59 -13.45 7.94 3.65
CA GLU A 59 -12.39 7.35 4.46
C GLU A 59 -12.01 5.98 3.89
N ILE A 60 -10.80 5.86 3.34
CA ILE A 60 -10.26 4.52 3.04
C ILE A 60 -9.81 3.87 4.35
N LYS A 61 -10.39 2.73 4.68
CA LYS A 61 -9.93 1.87 5.78
C LYS A 61 -9.17 0.67 5.23
N TRP A 62 -8.11 0.27 5.94
CA TRP A 62 -7.37 -0.93 5.61
C TRP A 62 -6.89 -1.66 6.86
N LYS A 63 -6.67 -2.96 6.70
CA LYS A 63 -6.08 -3.84 7.71
C LYS A 63 -5.02 -4.75 7.10
N PHE A 64 -4.17 -5.32 7.95
CA PHE A 64 -3.18 -6.32 7.57
C PHE A 64 -3.70 -7.71 7.97
N LEU A 65 -3.70 -8.66 7.04
CA LEU A 65 -4.04 -10.07 7.30
C LEU A 65 -2.79 -10.92 7.58
#